data_AF-A0A8C6ATQ6-F1
#
_entry.id   AF-A0A8C6ATQ6-F1
#
_cell.length_a   1.000
_cell.length_b   1.000
_cell.length_c   1.000
_cell.angle_alpha   90.00
_cell.angle_beta   90.00
_cell.angle_gamma   90.00
#
_symmetry.space_group_name_H-M   'P 1'
#
loop_
_entity.id
_entity.type
_entity.pdbx_description
1 polymer ?
#
loop_
_entity_poly.entity_id
_entity_poly.type
_entity_poly.pdbx_seq_one_letter_code
_entity_poly.pdbx_strand_id
1 'polypeptide(L)' 'LHRSKKKKKKKIFKGVLLAELVGMFGEYFFFKKMNTSQGFRQTMSKKFPFILEVHYKSIEHSGMYGIREQDPEKWLNGKN' A
#
# COMPACT_ATOMS: atom_id res chain seq x y z
N LEU A 1 35.84 -22.98 -13.94
CA LEU A 1 35.00 -21.83 -14.36
C LEU A 1 33.48 -22.05 -14.19
N HIS A 2 32.92 -23.18 -14.64
CA HIS A 2 31.46 -23.46 -14.68
C HIS A 2 30.77 -23.42 -13.30
N ARG A 3 31.40 -23.99 -12.27
CA ARG A 3 30.89 -24.04 -10.88
C ARG A 3 30.82 -22.66 -10.20
N SER A 4 31.68 -21.72 -10.58
CA SER A 4 31.67 -20.34 -10.06
C SER A 4 30.52 -19.51 -10.65
N LYS A 5 30.26 -19.63 -11.96
CA LYS A 5 29.12 -18.98 -12.63
C LYS A 5 27.78 -19.44 -12.04
N LYS A 6 27.63 -20.73 -11.73
CA LYS A 6 26.42 -21.29 -11.08
C LYS A 6 26.17 -20.72 -9.68
N LYS A 7 27.23 -20.52 -8.88
CA LYS A 7 27.13 -19.88 -7.55
C LYS A 7 26.71 -18.41 -7.63
N LYS A 8 27.24 -17.64 -8.60
CA LYS A 8 26.85 -16.24 -8.82
C LYS A 8 25.37 -16.12 -9.21
N LYS A 9 24.90 -16.93 -10.16
CA LYS A 9 23.48 -16.97 -10.56
C LYS A 9 22.55 -17.29 -9.38
N LYS A 10 22.91 -18.25 -8.52
CA LYS A 10 22.13 -18.60 -7.32
C LYS A 10 22.02 -17.44 -6.31
N LYS A 11 23.07 -16.62 -6.16
CA LYS A 11 23.03 -15.43 -5.28
C LYS A 11 22.11 -14.35 -5.85
N ILE A 12 22.20 -14.08 -7.15
CA ILE A 12 21.34 -13.09 -7.82
C ILE A 12 19.87 -13.51 -7.71
N PHE A 13 19.56 -14.78 -8.03
CA PHE A 13 18.21 -15.31 -7.92
C PHE A 13 17.62 -15.16 -6.50
N LYS A 14 18.40 -15.48 -5.46
CA LYS A 14 17.96 -15.25 -4.07
C LYS A 14 17.71 -13.77 -3.75
N GLY A 15 18.53 -12.87 -4.29
CA GLY A 15 18.34 -11.43 -4.13
C GLY A 15 17.03 -10.96 -4.76
N VAL A 16 16.71 -11.44 -5.97
CA VAL A 16 15.44 -11.14 -6.65
C VAL A 16 14.26 -11.66 -5.84
N LEU A 17 14.30 -12.91 -5.37
CA LEU A 17 13.23 -13.47 -4.53
C LEU A 17 13.01 -12.65 -3.24
N LEU A 18 14.08 -12.22 -2.57
CA LEU A 18 13.96 -11.37 -1.38
C LEU A 18 13.35 -10.00 -1.72
N ALA A 19 13.73 -9.41 -2.85
CA ALA A 19 13.17 -8.14 -3.29
C ALA A 19 11.67 -8.25 -3.62
N GLU A 20 11.24 -9.34 -4.28
CA GLU A 20 9.82 -9.62 -4.55
C GLU A 20 9.01 -9.77 -3.26
N LEU A 21 9.53 -10.52 -2.29
CA LEU A 21 8.88 -10.66 -0.98
C LEU A 21 8.74 -9.31 -0.28
N VAL A 22 9.80 -8.51 -0.24
CA VAL A 22 9.76 -7.16 0.36
C VAL A 22 8.73 -6.27 -0.34
N GLY A 23 8.67 -6.31 -1.68
CA GLY A 23 7.66 -5.59 -2.45
C GLY A 23 6.24 -5.98 -2.06
N MET A 24 5.94 -7.29 -2.04
CA MET A 24 4.63 -7.82 -1.65
C MET A 24 4.23 -7.44 -0.22
N PHE A 25 5.17 -7.54 0.73
CA PHE A 25 4.92 -7.11 2.12
C PHE A 25 4.67 -5.60 2.22
N GLY A 26 5.41 -4.79 1.46
CA GLY A 26 5.24 -3.34 1.41
C GLY A 26 3.86 -2.94 0.91
N GLU A 27 3.43 -3.54 -0.21
CA GLU A 27 2.10 -3.29 -0.78
C GLU A 27 0.98 -3.77 0.15
N TYR A 28 1.09 -4.97 0.71
CA TYR A 28 0.10 -5.49 1.67
C TYR A 28 0.00 -4.58 2.91
N PHE A 29 1.14 -4.19 3.50
CA PHE A 29 1.16 -3.30 4.65
C PHE A 29 0.53 -1.94 4.32
N PHE A 30 0.85 -1.40 3.15
CA PHE A 30 0.30 -0.13 2.67
C PHE A 30 -1.22 -0.20 2.52
N PHE A 31 -1.75 -1.21 1.81
CA PHE A 31 -3.20 -1.40 1.65
C PHE A 31 -3.90 -1.65 2.98
N LYS A 32 -3.32 -2.49 3.84
CA LYS A 32 -3.85 -2.72 5.18
C LYS A 32 -3.97 -1.41 5.97
N LYS A 33 -2.96 -0.55 5.88
CA LYS A 33 -2.95 0.74 6.57
C LYS A 33 -3.94 1.75 5.98
N MET A 34 -4.11 1.77 4.65
CA MET A 34 -5.17 2.54 4.00
C MET A 34 -6.55 2.12 4.48
N ASN A 35 -6.80 0.81 4.61
CA ASN A 35 -8.11 0.30 5.00
C ASN A 35 -8.43 0.58 6.48
N THR A 36 -7.44 0.46 7.37
CA THR A 36 -7.70 0.53 8.83
C THR A 36 -7.47 1.91 9.44
N SER A 37 -6.60 2.75 8.87
CA SER A 37 -6.17 4.00 9.52
C SER A 37 -6.71 5.23 8.81
N GLN A 38 -7.65 5.89 9.46
CA GLN A 38 -8.18 7.17 9.00
C GLN A 38 -7.11 8.27 8.95
N GLY A 39 -6.21 8.36 9.92
CA GLY A 39 -5.12 9.33 9.91
C GLY A 39 -4.12 9.11 8.77
N PHE A 40 -3.93 7.85 8.37
CA PHE A 40 -3.13 7.52 7.19
C PHE A 40 -3.82 7.99 5.91
N ARG A 41 -5.13 7.73 5.77
CA ARG A 41 -5.92 8.27 4.65
C ARG A 41 -5.92 9.80 4.64
N GLN A 42 -5.93 10.47 5.79
CA GLN A 42 -5.79 11.94 5.88
C GLN A 42 -4.42 12.43 5.39
N THR A 43 -3.36 11.67 5.67
CA THR A 43 -2.02 12.01 5.17
C THR A 43 -1.96 11.82 3.66
N MET A 44 -2.57 10.75 3.16
CA MET A 44 -2.66 10.44 1.73
C MET A 44 -3.52 11.46 0.98
N SER A 45 -4.60 11.97 1.56
CA SER A 45 -5.42 13.03 0.93
C SER A 45 -4.60 14.29 0.70
N LYS A 46 -3.64 14.60 1.58
CA LYS A 46 -2.75 15.76 1.46
C LYS A 46 -1.57 15.51 0.51
N LYS A 47 -0.95 14.33 0.55
CA LYS A 47 0.29 14.04 -0.20
C LYS A 47 0.04 13.41 -1.56
N PHE A 48 -0.94 12.50 -1.65
CA PHE A 48 -1.20 11.66 -2.81
C PHE A 48 -2.71 11.48 -3.04
N PRO A 49 -3.46 12.56 -3.31
CA PRO A 49 -4.93 12.52 -3.39
C PRO A 49 -5.43 11.54 -4.45
N PHE A 50 -4.73 11.40 -5.57
CA PHE A 50 -5.09 10.47 -6.63
C PHE A 50 -5.02 8.99 -6.19
N ILE A 51 -3.99 8.62 -5.42
CA ILE A 51 -3.85 7.24 -4.91
C ILE A 51 -4.98 6.94 -3.92
N LEU A 52 -5.34 7.91 -3.08
CA LEU A 52 -6.47 7.77 -2.17
C LEU A 52 -7.80 7.62 -2.91
N GLU A 53 -8.02 8.40 -3.98
CA GLU A 53 -9.22 8.30 -4.81
C GLU A 53 -9.35 6.92 -5.47
N VAL A 54 -8.25 6.37 -6.01
CA VAL A 54 -8.23 5.01 -6.55
C VAL A 54 -8.55 3.99 -5.47
N HIS A 55 -8.00 4.14 -4.26
CA HIS A 55 -8.32 3.26 -3.14
C HIS A 55 -9.82 3.30 -2.80
N TYR A 56 -10.43 4.48 -2.71
CA TYR A 56 -11.88 4.61 -2.45
C TYR A 56 -12.70 3.90 -3.52
N LYS A 57 -12.43 4.16 -4.80
CA LYS A 57 -13.13 3.49 -5.90
C LYS A 57 -12.98 1.97 -5.85
N SER A 58 -11.80 1.47 -5.51
CA SER A 58 -11.55 0.03 -5.40
C SER A 58 -12.35 -0.61 -4.26
N ILE A 59 -12.43 0.02 -3.09
CA ILE A 59 -13.21 -0.53 -1.96
C ILE A 59 -14.72 -0.40 -2.21
N GLU A 60 -15.18 0.69 -2.82
CA GLU A 60 -16.56 0.87 -3.24
C GLU A 60 -16.95 -0.19 -4.28
N HIS A 61 -16.05 -0.49 -5.23
CA HIS A 61 -16.25 -1.57 -6.20
C HIS A 61 -16.35 -2.95 -5.53
N SER A 62 -15.68 -3.15 -4.40
CA SER A 62 -15.82 -4.36 -3.57
C SER A 62 -17.06 -4.37 -2.67
N GLY A 63 -17.91 -3.33 -2.73
CA GLY A 63 -19.16 -3.22 -1.98
C GLY A 63 -19.06 -2.48 -0.64
N MET A 64 -17.89 -1.91 -0.31
CA MET A 64 -17.66 -1.16 0.92
C MET A 64 -17.83 0.35 0.66
N TYR A 65 -19.04 0.86 0.87
CA TYR A 65 -19.39 2.27 0.65
C TYR A 65 -19.33 3.11 1.94
N GLY A 66 -19.39 4.44 1.81
CA GLY A 66 -19.51 5.36 2.95
C GLY A 66 -18.19 5.87 3.53
N ILE A 67 -17.07 5.16 3.33
CA ILE A 67 -15.77 5.57 3.91
C ILE A 67 -15.30 6.88 3.29
N ARG A 68 -15.54 7.08 1.99
CA ARG A 68 -15.15 8.27 1.25
C ARG A 68 -15.82 9.53 1.79
N GLU A 69 -17.12 9.48 2.08
CA GLU A 69 -17.86 10.62 2.62
C GLU A 69 -17.57 10.87 4.11
N GLN A 70 -17.43 9.80 4.90
CA GLN A 70 -17.20 9.91 6.35
C GLN A 70 -15.82 10.47 6.71
N ASP A 71 -14.80 10.22 5.88
CA ASP A 71 -13.44 10.61 6.20
C ASP A 71 -13.26 12.14 6.28
N PRO A 72 -13.70 12.95 5.30
CA PRO A 72 -13.68 14.41 5.39
C PRO A 72 -14.39 14.95 6.63
N GLU A 73 -15.59 14.46 6.97
CA GLU A 73 -16.34 14.91 8.14
C GLU A 73 -15.55 14.66 9.44
N LYS A 74 -15.01 13.46 9.60
CA LYS A 74 -14.21 13.09 10.77
C LYS A 74 -12.90 13.87 10.83
N TRP A 75 -12.27 14.18 9.70
CA TRP A 75 -11.06 15.00 9.65
C TRP A 75 -11.30 16.47 10.01
N LEU A 76 -12.49 16.99 9.73
CA LEU A 76 -12.90 18.33 10.14
C LEU A 76 -13.22 18.36 11.65
N ASN A 77 -13.98 17.37 12.13
CA ASN A 77 -14.38 17.29 13.54
C ASN A 77 -13.21 17.01 14.50
N GLY A 78 -12.20 16.24 14.07
CA GLY A 78 -11.02 15.94 14.88
C GLY A 78 -9.96 17.06 14.95
N LYS A 79 -10.25 18.24 14.38
CA LYS A 79 -9.42 19.45 14.53
C LYS A 79 -9.92 20.40 15.61
N ASN A 80 -11.09 20.13 16.19
CA ASN A 80 -11.67 20.84 17.33
C ASN A 80 -11.41 20.07 18.63
#